data_AF-A0A3B1DML6-F1
#
_entry.id   AF-A0A3B1DML6-F1
#
_cell.length_a   1.000
_cell.length_b   1.000
_cell.length_c   1.000
_cell.angle_alpha   90.00
_cell.angle_beta   90.00
_cell.angle_gamma   90.00
#
_symmetry.space_group_name_H-M   'P 1'
#
loop_
_entity.id
_entity.type
_entity.pdbx_description
1 polymer ?
#
loop_
_entity_poly.entity_id
_entity_poly.type
_entity_poly.pdbx_seq_one_letter_code
_entity_poly.pdbx_strand_id
1 'polypeptide(L)'
;MKNRKQKNIQFAIIAAIGVLLILVVALLVGKKYFSFKKYKDTNYGVSLKYPRSWESKPEVHGVAVIFLSPLENDLDVFHENVNIVIQSLVGQDAKSLEDYTEI
;
A
#
# COMPACT_ATOMS: atom_id res chain seq x y z
N MET A 1 -20.45 -29.85 -42.45
CA MET A 1 -19.31 -29.91 -41.51
C MET A 1 -18.54 -28.59 -41.33
N LYS A 2 -18.34 -27.77 -42.38
CA LYS A 2 -17.56 -26.50 -42.32
C LYS A 2 -18.07 -25.50 -41.27
N ASN A 3 -19.38 -25.35 -41.13
CA ASN A 3 -20.02 -24.40 -40.21
C ASN A 3 -19.84 -24.74 -38.72
N ARG A 4 -19.64 -26.02 -38.36
CA ARG A 4 -19.37 -26.42 -36.96
C ARG A 4 -17.93 -26.07 -36.55
N LYS A 5 -16.95 -26.30 -37.44
CA LYS A 5 -15.55 -25.92 -37.20
C LYS A 5 -15.39 -24.40 -37.08
N GLN A 6 -16.05 -23.63 -37.94
CA GLN A 6 -15.99 -22.18 -37.90
C GLN A 6 -16.60 -21.60 -36.61
N LYS A 7 -17.74 -22.14 -36.15
CA LYS A 7 -18.34 -21.78 -34.86
C LYS A 7 -17.42 -22.13 -33.68
N ASN A 8 -16.80 -23.31 -33.68
CA ASN A 8 -15.87 -23.70 -32.63
C ASN A 8 -14.63 -22.79 -32.58
N ILE A 9 -14.10 -22.38 -33.73
CA ILE A 9 -13.00 -21.41 -33.81
C ILE A 9 -13.44 -20.04 -33.26
N GLN A 10 -14.64 -19.58 -33.61
CA GLN A 10 -15.19 -18.33 -33.07
C GLN A 10 -15.34 -18.39 -31.54
N PHE A 11 -15.85 -19.50 -30.99
CA PHE A 11 -15.94 -19.68 -29.54
C PHE A 11 -14.58 -19.71 -28.86
N ALA A 12 -13.60 -20.38 -29.45
CA ALA A 12 -12.23 -20.42 -28.92
C ALA A 12 -11.59 -19.03 -28.88
N ILE A 13 -11.79 -18.21 -29.93
CA ILE A 13 -11.29 -16.84 -29.99
C ILE A 13 -11.96 -15.99 -28.90
N ILE A 14 -13.28 -16.07 -28.74
CA ILE A 14 -14.01 -15.32 -27.71
C ILE A 14 -13.51 -15.72 -26.31
N ALA A 15 -13.34 -17.02 -26.05
CA ALA A 15 -12.82 -17.50 -24.77
C ALA A 15 -11.39 -17.00 -24.51
N ALA A 16 -10.51 -17.04 -25.51
CA ALA A 16 -9.15 -16.54 -25.39
C ALA A 16 -9.09 -15.03 -25.10
N ILE A 17 -9.95 -14.23 -25.75
CA ILE A 17 -10.08 -12.80 -25.48
C ILE A 17 -10.58 -12.57 -24.04
N GLY A 18 -11.58 -13.34 -23.59
CA GLY A 18 -12.09 -13.26 -22.22
C GLY A 18 -11.01 -13.55 -21.18
N VAL A 19 -10.22 -14.61 -21.36
CA VAL A 19 -9.10 -14.95 -20.47
C VAL A 19 -8.03 -13.84 -20.49
N LEU A 20 -7.68 -13.32 -21.67
CA LEU A 20 -6.72 -12.24 -21.80
C LEU A 20 -7.17 -10.99 -21.04
N LEU A 21 -8.46 -10.62 -21.15
CA LEU A 21 -9.03 -9.48 -20.42
C LEU A 21 -8.94 -9.68 -18.90
N ILE A 22 -9.28 -10.87 -18.40
CA ILE A 22 -9.18 -11.19 -16.97
C ILE A 22 -7.72 -11.05 -16.48
N LEU A 23 -6.75 -11.58 -17.25
CA LEU A 23 -5.33 -11.48 -16.90
C LEU A 23 -4.85 -10.03 -16.88
N VAL A 24 -5.26 -9.21 -17.85
CA VAL A 24 -4.91 -7.78 -17.88
C VAL A 24 -5.46 -7.06 -16.65
N VAL A 25 -6.73 -7.29 -16.30
CA VAL A 25 -7.36 -6.68 -15.11
C VAL A 25 -6.63 -7.13 -13.84
N ALA A 26 -6.35 -8.42 -13.69
CA ALA A 26 -5.64 -8.96 -12.54
C ALA A 26 -4.24 -8.34 -12.38
N LEU A 27 -3.50 -8.16 -13.48
CA LEU A 27 -2.19 -7.50 -13.47
C LEU A 27 -2.28 -6.02 -13.05
N LEU A 28 -3.28 -5.29 -13.55
CA LEU A 28 -3.47 -3.88 -13.20
C LEU A 28 -3.87 -3.70 -11.73
N VAL A 29 -4.78 -4.53 -11.23
CA VAL A 29 -5.22 -4.53 -9.83
C VAL A 29 -4.06 -4.92 -8.93
N GLY A 30 -3.33 -5.99 -9.25
CA GLY A 30 -2.18 -6.45 -8.47
C GLY A 30 -1.09 -5.38 -8.34
N LYS A 31 -0.78 -4.67 -9.44
CA LYS A 31 0.19 -3.56 -9.40
C LYS A 31 -0.25 -2.41 -8.49
N LYS A 32 -1.56 -2.14 -8.40
CA LYS A 32 -2.10 -1.07 -7.54
C LYS A 32 -1.94 -1.42 -6.06
N TYR A 33 -2.28 -2.65 -5.66
CA TYR A 33 -2.32 -3.04 -4.25
C TYR A 33 -1.00 -3.61 -3.70
N PHE A 34 -0.18 -4.27 -4.52
CA PHE A 34 1.08 -4.89 -4.05
C PHE A 34 2.33 -4.06 -4.33
N SER A 35 2.20 -2.80 -4.77
CA SER A 35 3.34 -1.93 -4.97
C SER A 35 3.57 -0.99 -3.80
N PHE A 36 4.83 -0.65 -3.56
CA PHE A 36 5.26 0.19 -2.44
C PHE A 36 5.89 1.49 -2.95
N LYS A 37 5.69 2.57 -2.21
CA LYS A 37 6.48 3.81 -2.28
C LYS A 37 7.58 3.76 -1.22
N LYS A 38 8.66 4.50 -1.43
CA LYS A 38 9.75 4.66 -0.45
C LYS A 38 9.66 6.05 0.17
N TYR A 39 9.65 6.10 1.49
CA TYR A 39 9.86 7.32 2.26
C TYR A 39 11.30 7.34 2.78
N LYS A 40 11.91 8.51 2.77
CA LYS A 40 13.26 8.74 3.31
C LYS A 40 13.32 10.13 3.92
N ASP A 41 13.64 10.17 5.20
CA ASP A 41 13.97 11.38 5.94
C ASP A 41 15.48 11.37 6.22
N THR A 42 16.21 12.30 5.62
CA THR A 42 17.66 12.40 5.81
C THR A 42 18.06 13.10 7.09
N ASN A 43 17.17 13.93 7.66
CA ASN A 43 17.48 14.70 8.87
C ASN A 43 17.51 13.78 10.08
N TYR A 44 16.60 12.82 10.12
CA TYR A 44 16.51 11.83 11.20
C TYR A 44 17.03 10.44 10.81
N GLY A 45 17.52 10.26 9.59
CA GLY A 45 18.07 8.99 9.11
C GLY A 45 17.04 7.87 8.94
N VAL A 46 15.74 8.19 8.86
CA VAL A 46 14.65 7.22 8.77
C VAL A 46 14.36 6.87 7.31
N SER A 47 14.13 5.59 7.02
CA SER A 47 13.59 5.19 5.73
C SER A 47 12.68 3.97 5.86
N LEU A 48 11.61 3.94 5.07
CA LEU A 48 10.66 2.84 5.06
C LEU A 48 9.99 2.70 3.70
N LYS A 49 9.38 1.54 3.47
CA LYS A 49 8.47 1.31 2.36
C LYS A 49 7.05 1.27 2.89
N TYR A 50 6.14 1.94 2.21
CA TYR A 50 4.71 1.96 2.54
C TYR A 50 3.87 1.66 1.30
N PRO A 51 2.64 1.15 1.44
CA PRO A 51 1.80 0.80 0.29
C PRO A 51 1.60 2.00 -0.63
N ARG A 52 1.68 1.79 -1.95
CA ARG A 52 1.62 2.87 -2.94
C ARG A 52 0.27 3.59 -2.91
N SER A 53 -0.80 2.87 -2.59
CA SER A 53 -2.15 3.42 -2.47
C SER A 53 -2.32 4.37 -1.28
N TRP A 54 -1.44 4.28 -0.29
CA TRP A 54 -1.51 5.14 0.89
C TRP A 54 -0.98 6.55 0.58
N GLU A 55 -1.57 7.52 1.26
CA GLU A 55 -1.16 8.92 1.25
C GLU A 55 -0.16 9.17 2.38
N SER A 56 0.88 9.97 2.13
CA SER A 56 1.78 10.46 3.18
C SER A 56 1.47 11.92 3.47
N LYS A 57 1.19 12.26 4.72
CA LYS A 57 0.98 13.64 5.17
C LYS A 57 2.23 14.14 5.93
N PRO A 58 2.65 15.39 5.67
CA PRO A 58 3.81 15.98 6.33
C PRO A 58 3.54 16.21 7.82
N GLU A 59 4.61 16.58 8.53
CA GLU A 59 4.62 16.72 9.98
C GLU A 59 3.49 17.58 10.54
N VAL A 60 2.75 17.01 11.49
CA VAL A 60 1.67 17.67 12.23
C VAL A 60 1.77 17.23 13.70
N HIS A 61 1.77 18.19 14.62
CA HIS A 61 1.75 17.96 16.08
C HIS A 61 2.87 17.03 16.63
N GLY A 62 4.10 17.16 16.12
CA GLY A 62 5.25 16.37 16.60
C GLY A 62 5.37 14.96 16.00
N VAL A 63 4.50 14.62 15.05
CA VAL A 63 4.62 13.40 14.23
C VAL A 63 5.44 13.74 12.99
N ALA A 64 6.59 13.10 12.79
CA ALA A 64 7.47 13.35 11.65
C ALA A 64 6.80 13.04 10.30
N VAL A 65 6.02 11.95 10.23
CA VAL A 65 5.22 11.61 9.04
C VAL A 65 4.05 10.69 9.40
N ILE A 66 2.92 10.89 8.72
CA ILE A 66 1.72 10.06 8.81
C ILE A 66 1.52 9.37 7.46
N PHE A 67 1.34 8.04 7.46
CA PHE A 67 0.89 7.29 6.28
C PHE A 67 -0.55 6.83 6.51
N LEU A 68 -1.46 7.17 5.61
CA LEU A 68 -2.90 6.87 5.71
C LEU A 68 -3.34 5.96 4.57
N SER A 69 -4.08 4.91 4.91
CA SER A 69 -4.77 4.07 3.94
C SER A 69 -5.89 4.85 3.23
N PRO A 70 -6.29 4.48 2.00
CA PRO A 70 -7.58 4.89 1.47
C PRO A 70 -8.71 4.19 2.24
N LEU A 71 -9.89 4.82 2.31
CA LEU A 71 -11.11 4.16 2.79
C LEU A 71 -11.38 2.91 1.95
N GLU A 72 -11.81 1.83 2.59
CA GLU A 72 -12.13 0.59 1.88
C GLU A 72 -13.45 0.72 1.10
N ASN A 73 -14.40 1.50 1.61
CA ASN A 73 -15.70 1.75 1.00
C ASN A 73 -16.39 3.00 1.60
N ASP A 74 -17.56 3.38 1.08
CA ASP A 74 -18.27 4.60 1.49
C ASP A 74 -18.85 4.55 2.93
N LEU A 75 -18.93 3.36 3.52
CA LEU A 75 -19.38 3.16 4.91
C LEU A 75 -18.21 3.09 5.90
N ASP A 76 -16.98 3.08 5.38
CA ASP A 76 -15.78 3.08 6.19
C ASP A 76 -15.54 4.49 6.75
N VAL A 77 -15.51 4.58 8.08
CA VAL A 77 -15.32 5.83 8.81
C VAL A 77 -13.89 5.96 9.35
N PHE A 78 -13.06 4.94 9.13
CA PHE A 78 -11.72 4.86 9.69
C PHE A 78 -10.68 4.72 8.59
N HIS A 79 -9.51 5.31 8.83
CA HIS A 79 -8.34 5.12 7.99
C HIS A 79 -7.26 4.44 8.81
N GLU A 80 -6.82 3.25 8.39
CA GLU A 80 -5.59 2.67 8.90
C GLU A 80 -4.45 3.65 8.70
N ASN A 81 -3.58 3.74 9.70
CA ASN A 81 -2.47 4.65 9.65
C ASN A 81 -1.23 4.10 10.34
N VAL A 82 -0.08 4.58 9.87
CA VAL A 82 1.21 4.40 10.50
C VAL A 82 1.80 5.79 10.73
N ASN A 83 2.09 6.10 11.98
CA ASN A 83 2.69 7.37 12.39
C ASN A 83 4.13 7.13 12.82
N ILE A 84 5.04 8.01 12.38
CA ILE A 84 6.40 8.03 12.89
C ILE A 84 6.57 9.27 13.74
N VAL A 85 6.86 9.06 15.01
CA VAL A 85 7.18 10.10 15.98
C VAL A 85 8.66 10.00 16.32
N ILE A 86 9.33 11.14 16.34
CA ILE A 86 10.77 11.22 16.63
C ILE A 86 10.95 12.19 17.78
N GLN A 87 11.50 11.72 18.88
CA GLN A 87 11.70 12.50 20.09
C GLN A 87 13.18 12.53 20.46
N SER A 88 13.69 13.73 20.78
CA SER A 88 15.01 13.88 21.39
C SER A 88 14.95 13.48 22.86
N LEU A 89 15.88 12.63 23.28
CA LEU A 89 16.03 12.22 24.68
C LEU A 89 17.03 13.09 25.45
N VAL A 90 17.59 14.12 24.81
CA VAL A 90 18.53 15.03 25.47
C VAL A 90 17.83 15.73 26.64
N GLY A 91 18.37 15.58 27.85
CA GLY A 91 17.81 16.16 29.06
C GLY A 91 16.64 15.37 29.67
N GLN A 92 16.36 14.16 29.18
CA GLN A 92 15.44 13.23 29.83
C GLN A 92 16.20 12.33 30.82
N ASP A 93 15.54 11.94 31.91
CA ASP A 93 16.14 11.10 32.96
C ASP A 93 16.28 9.62 32.56
N ALA A 94 15.54 9.18 31.53
CA ALA A 94 15.61 7.82 31.02
C ALA A 94 16.96 7.54 30.35
N LYS A 95 17.64 6.48 30.80
CA LYS A 95 19.04 6.18 30.47
C LYS A 95 19.18 5.04 29.47
N SER A 96 18.16 4.19 29.33
CA SER A 96 18.21 3.04 28.43
C SER A 96 16.85 2.69 27.82
N LEU A 97 16.83 1.72 26.91
CA LEU A 97 15.59 1.28 26.25
C LEU A 97 14.64 0.60 27.23
N GLU A 98 15.19 -0.04 28.26
CA GLU A 98 14.42 -0.73 29.30
C GLU A 98 13.53 0.24 30.07
N ASP A 99 13.94 1.50 30.25
CA ASP A 99 13.11 2.54 30.87
C ASP A 99 11.86 2.89 30.05
N TYR A 100 11.80 2.46 28.78
CA TYR A 100 10.68 2.68 27.85
C TYR A 100 9.86 1.41 27.56
N THR A 101 10.20 0.28 28.17
CA THR A 101 9.50 -0.99 27.94
C THR A 101 9.01 -1.57 29.26
N GLU A 102 7.70 -1.75 29.40
CA GLU A 102 7.15 -2.63 30.43
C GLU A 102 7.29 -4.07 29.94
N ILE A 103 7.91 -4.94 30.75
CA ILE A 103 8.01 -6.39 30.50
C ILE A 103 6.90 -7.10 31.28
#